data_AF-A0A957WZ92-F1
#
_entry.id   AF-A0A957WZ92-F1
#
_cell.length_a   1.000
_cell.length_b   1.000
_cell.length_c   1.000
_cell.angle_alpha   90.00
_cell.angle_beta   90.00
_cell.angle_gamma   90.00
#
_symmetry.space_group_name_H-M   'P 1'
#
loop_
_entity.id
_entity.type
_entity.pdbx_description
1 polymer ?
#
loop_
_entity_poly.entity_id
_entity_poly.type
_entity_poly.pdbx_seq_one_letter_code
_entity_poly.pdbx_strand_id
1 'polypeptide(L)' 'MAIRSFHSLKALADHFDGVVYKDTDDDSLLVHEVMNNAWHRYAWTHGKREIKFVESLMGGELPLLIQVYPAL' A
#
# COMPACT_ATOMS: atom_id res chain seq x y z
N MET A 1 2.70 -4.71 11.79
CA MET A 1 1.46 -5.55 11.80
C MET A 1 0.43 -4.89 10.89
N ALA A 2 -0.07 -5.61 9.88
CA ALA A 2 -0.98 -5.04 8.88
C ALA A 2 -2.33 -4.67 9.48
N ILE A 3 -2.70 -3.39 9.41
CA ILE A 3 -4.05 -2.93 9.71
C ILE A 3 -4.96 -3.32 8.55
N ARG A 4 -6.18 -3.78 8.90
CA ARG A 4 -7.15 -4.32 7.94
C ARG A 4 -7.67 -3.27 6.95
N SER A 5 -7.81 -2.02 7.37
CA SER A 5 -8.25 -0.96 6.47
C SER A 5 -7.88 0.46 6.90
N PHE A 6 -7.89 1.37 5.91
CA PHE A 6 -7.60 2.79 6.06
C PHE A 6 -8.61 3.64 5.27
N HIS A 7 -8.86 4.86 5.72
CA HIS A 7 -9.79 5.78 5.05
C HIS A 7 -9.12 6.69 4.00
N SER A 8 -7.78 6.73 3.93
CA SER A 8 -7.05 7.57 2.97
C SER A 8 -5.60 7.10 2.77
N LEU A 9 -4.97 7.54 1.67
CA LEU A 9 -3.56 7.30 1.40
C LEU A 9 -2.66 7.88 2.50
N LYS A 10 -3.01 9.04 3.05
CA LYS A 10 -2.30 9.65 4.18
C LYS A 10 -2.29 8.74 5.40
N ALA A 11 -3.45 8.23 5.80
CA ALA A 11 -3.55 7.36 6.98
C ALA A 11 -2.75 6.06 6.79
N LEU A 12 -2.75 5.52 5.58
CA LEU A 12 -1.93 4.37 5.22
C LEU A 12 -0.43 4.70 5.30
N ALA A 13 0.00 5.81 4.71
CA ALA A 13 1.39 6.27 4.72
C ALA A 13 1.90 6.52 6.14
N ASP A 14 1.13 7.27 6.95
CA ASP A 14 1.47 7.61 8.32
C ASP A 14 1.65 6.35 9.19
N HIS A 15 0.85 5.30 8.97
CA HIS A 15 0.94 4.05 9.75
C HIS A 15 2.23 3.27 9.47
N PHE A 16 2.71 3.30 8.23
CA PHE A 16 3.94 2.62 7.82
C PHE A 16 5.16 3.54 7.80
N ASP A 17 5.01 4.80 8.21
CA ASP A 17 6.04 5.85 8.17
C ASP A 17 6.74 5.91 6.81
N GLY A 18 5.96 5.89 5.73
CA GLY A 18 6.50 5.59 4.40
C GLY A 18 5.69 6.08 3.22
N VAL A 19 6.19 5.71 2.04
CA VAL A 19 5.60 6.06 0.75
C VAL A 19 4.53 5.04 0.39
N VAL A 20 3.41 5.53 -0.16
CA VAL A 20 2.43 4.68 -0.82
C VAL A 20 2.71 4.66 -2.30
N TYR A 21 2.94 3.46 -2.80
CA TYR A 21 3.09 3.17 -4.20
C TYR A 21 1.78 2.64 -4.78
N LYS A 22 1.63 2.79 -6.08
CA LYS A 22 0.56 2.17 -6.85
C LYS A 22 1.17 1.27 -7.91
N ASP A 23 0.65 0.06 -8.00
CA ASP A 23 0.93 -0.88 -9.07
C ASP A 23 0.28 -0.38 -10.37
N THR A 24 1.06 -0.35 -11.46
CA THR A 24 0.56 0.11 -12.76
C THR A 24 -0.35 -0.88 -13.46
N ASP A 25 -0.32 -2.16 -13.07
CA ASP A 25 -1.04 -3.23 -13.76
C ASP A 25 -2.45 -3.45 -13.21
N ASP A 26 -2.62 -3.44 -11.89
CA ASP A 26 -3.88 -3.80 -11.21
C ASP A 26 -4.47 -2.70 -10.31
N ASP A 27 -3.89 -1.49 -10.35
CA ASP A 27 -4.28 -0.35 -9.53
C ASP A 27 -4.16 -0.58 -8.00
N SER A 28 -3.49 -1.66 -7.55
CA SER A 28 -3.26 -1.94 -6.14
C SER A 28 -2.29 -0.94 -5.52
N LEU A 29 -2.40 -0.78 -4.21
CA LEU A 29 -1.55 0.10 -3.41
C LEU A 29 -0.54 -0.75 -2.64
N LEU A 30 0.72 -0.34 -2.65
CA LEU A 30 1.79 -1.04 -1.95
C LEU A 30 2.48 -0.10 -0.97
N VAL A 31 2.82 -0.63 0.19
CA VAL A 31 3.63 0.03 1.23
C VAL A 31 4.69 -0.91 1.73
N HIS A 32 5.85 -0.35 2.09
CA HIS A 32 6.97 -1.10 2.65
C HIS A 32 7.00 -0.93 4.17
N GLU A 33 6.87 -2.04 4.89
CA GLU A 33 7.12 -2.09 6.33
C GLU A 33 8.60 -2.39 6.56
N VAL A 34 9.38 -1.34 6.81
CA VAL A 34 10.84 -1.41 6.95
C VAL A 34 11.28 -2.35 8.08
N MET A 35 10.57 -2.37 9.20
CA MET A 35 10.94 -3.18 10.39
C MET A 35 11.06 -4.68 10.08
N ASN A 36 10.15 -5.23 9.29
CA ASN A 36 10.15 -6.65 8.92
C ASN A 36 10.60 -6.88 7.49
N ASN A 37 11.05 -5.82 6.81
CA ASN A 37 11.36 -5.80 5.39
C ASN A 37 10.25 -6.48 4.54
N ALA A 38 8.99 -6.13 4.83
CA ALA A 38 7.82 -6.74 4.21
C ALA A 38 7.08 -5.72 3.34
N TRP A 39 6.51 -6.18 2.23
CA TRP A 39 5.61 -5.35 1.43
C TRP A 39 4.18 -5.75 1.72
N HIS A 40 3.30 -4.76 1.87
CA HIS A 40 1.87 -5.00 2.06
C HIS A 40 1.09 -4.42 0.90
N ARG A 41 0.25 -5.27 0.31
CA ARG A 41 -0.68 -4.90 -0.75
C ARG A 41 -2.03 -4.54 -0.17
N TYR A 42 -2.56 -3.44 -0.65
CA TYR A 42 -3.84 -2.85 -0.31
C TYR A 42 -4.62 -2.56 -1.58
N ALA A 43 -5.95 -2.49 -1.49
CA ALA A 43 -6.81 -2.13 -2.61
C ALA A 43 -7.92 -1.18 -2.18
N TRP A 44 -8.31 -0.27 -3.07
CA TRP A 44 -9.53 0.50 -2.87
C TRP A 44 -10.75 -0.39 -2.99
N THR A 45 -11.66 -0.27 -2.03
CA THR A 45 -13.00 -0.85 -2.14
C THR A 45 -13.81 -0.16 -3.22
N HIS A 46 -14.85 -0.85 -3.69
CA HIS A 46 -15.79 -0.32 -4.67
C HIS A 46 -16.36 1.03 -4.20
N GLY A 47 -16.20 2.08 -5.01
CA GLY A 47 -16.54 3.46 -4.65
C GLY A 47 -15.45 4.24 -3.92
N LYS A 48 -14.23 3.71 -3.79
CA LYS A 48 -13.01 4.36 -3.23
C LYS A 48 -13.22 4.99 -1.83
N ARG A 49 -14.04 4.36 -1.00
CA ARG A 49 -14.32 4.85 0.37
C ARG A 49 -13.31 4.37 1.39
N GLU A 50 -12.77 3.18 1.18
CA GLU A 50 -11.90 2.50 2.13
C GLU A 50 -10.81 1.74 1.38
N ILE A 51 -9.58 1.79 1.89
CA ILE A 51 -8.43 1.03 1.45
C ILE A 51 -8.36 -0.23 2.33
N LYS A 52 -8.38 -1.43 1.74
CA LYS A 52 -8.36 -2.69 2.49
C LYS A 52 -7.09 -3.47 2.23
N PHE A 53 -6.60 -4.11 3.29
CA PHE A 53 -5.50 -5.05 3.20
C PHE A 53 -5.89 -6.24 2.33
N VAL A 54 -4.99 -6.62 1.42
CA VAL A 54 -5.14 -7.78 0.56
C VAL A 54 -4.21 -8.88 1.04
N GLU A 55 -2.90 -8.62 1.05
CA GLU A 55 -1.89 -9.60 1.38
C GLU A 55 -0.54 -8.96 1.76
N SER A 56 0.35 -9.76 2.33
CA SER A 56 1.75 -9.41 2.55
C SER A 56 2.62 -10.20 1.57
N LEU A 57 3.50 -9.50 0.88
CA LEU A 57 4.47 -10.07 -0.05
C LEU A 57 5.79 -10.29 0.71
N MET A 58 6.20 -11.54 0.84
CA MET A 58 7.38 -11.98 1.60
C MET A 58 8.48 -12.42 0.62
N GLY A 59 9.12 -11.45 -0.03
CA GLY A 59 10.17 -11.70 -1.03
C GLY A 59 9.63 -12.12 -2.40
N GLY A 60 10.08 -11.43 -3.44
CA GLY A 60 9.62 -11.60 -4.82
C GLY A 60 10.00 -10.37 -5.65
N GLU A 61 9.86 -10.47 -6.98
CA GLU A 61 9.97 -9.30 -7.84
C GLU A 61 8.75 -8.40 -7.62
N LEU A 62 9.01 -7.12 -7.34
CA LEU A 62 7.94 -6.14 -7.24
C LEU A 62 7.52 -5.72 -8.65
N PRO A 63 6.21 -5.48 -8.87
CA PRO A 63 5.72 -4.94 -10.12
C PRO A 63 6.25 -3.52 -10.35
N LEU A 64 5.93 -2.92 -11.50
CA LEU A 64 6.25 -1.52 -11.73
C LEU A 64 5.40 -0.64 -10.81
N LEU A 65 6.10 0.10 -9.95
CA LEU A 65 5.49 0.93 -8.91
C LEU A 65 5.67 2.41 -9.21
N ILE A 66 4.58 3.17 -9.08
CA ILE A 66 4.61 4.63 -9.10
C ILE A 66 4.30 5.17 -7.71
N GLN A 67 5.07 6.16 -7.24
CA GLN A 67 4.75 6.86 -6.00
C GLN A 67 3.46 7.67 -6.19
N VAL A 68 2.48 7.45 -5.32
CA VAL A 68 1.21 8.19 -5.33
C VAL A 68 0.96 9.00 -4.06
N TYR A 69 1.71 8.72 -2.98
CA TYR A 69 1.68 9.52 -1.76
C TYR A 69 3.02 9.45 -1.00
N PRO A 70 3.59 10.59 -0.53
CA PRO A 70 3.14 11.95 -0.80
C PRO A 70 3.20 12.25 -2.31
N ALA A 71 2.26 13.06 -2.81
CA ALA A 71 2.29 13.48 -4.21
C ALA A 71 3.55 14.33 -4.45
N LEU A 72 4.27 14.02 -5.53
CA LEU A 72 5.45 14.76 -5.98
C LEU A 72 5.07 16.13 -6.55
#